data_AF-A0A7Y8SU95-F1
#
_entry.id   AF-A0A7Y8SU95-F1
#
_cell.length_a   1.000
_cell.length_b   1.000
_cell.length_c   1.000
_cell.angle_alpha   90.00
_cell.angle_beta   90.00
_cell.angle_gamma   90.00
#
_symmetry.space_group_name_H-M   'P 1'
#
loop_
_entity.id
_entity.type
_entity.pdbx_description
1 polymer ?
#
loop_
_entity_poly.entity_id
_entity_poly.type
_entity_poly.pdbx_seq_one_letter_code
_entity_poly.pdbx_strand_id
1 'polypeptide(L)'
;MTGATETFADLAFSTQLIERQLKATRVALIGRVRESKRAYDLAFRNEDGRTVVVRCVTEPRAADHIALKTMLSEGDFDRAFLVHTGDETDLTGDIPTYPLSRIDELAALLAKESPP
;
A
#
# COMPACT_ATOMS: atom_id res chain seq x y z
N MET A 1 -22.80 18.09 10.68
CA MET A 1 -21.35 17.95 10.98
C MET A 1 -21.11 16.57 11.58
N THR A 2 -21.02 15.54 10.73
CA THR A 2 -20.64 14.18 11.15
C THR A 2 -20.27 13.42 9.89
N GLY A 3 -18.98 13.39 9.56
CA GLY A 3 -18.47 12.65 8.39
C GLY A 3 -17.03 12.16 8.57
N ALA A 4 -16.41 12.43 9.71
CA ALA A 4 -15.02 12.05 9.96
C ALA A 4 -14.90 10.63 10.53
N THR A 5 -15.93 10.11 11.23
CA THR A 5 -15.81 8.83 11.95
C THR A 5 -15.95 7.61 11.03
N GLU A 6 -16.67 7.73 9.91
CA GLU A 6 -16.90 6.64 8.97
C GLU A 6 -15.66 6.34 8.11
N THR A 7 -14.94 7.37 7.67
CA THR A 7 -13.74 7.22 6.83
C THR A 7 -12.57 6.53 7.54
N PHE A 8 -12.45 6.70 8.87
CA PHE A 8 -11.38 6.06 9.64
C PHE A 8 -11.64 4.57 9.90
N ALA A 9 -12.90 4.18 10.09
CA ALA A 9 -13.28 2.77 10.16
C ALA A 9 -13.04 2.10 8.79
N ASP A 10 -13.30 2.82 7.70
CA ASP A 10 -13.07 2.36 6.33
C ASP A 10 -11.59 2.08 6.07
N LEU A 11 -10.67 3.00 6.37
CA LEU A 11 -9.25 2.79 6.05
C LEU A 11 -8.64 1.62 6.83
N ALA A 12 -8.97 1.47 8.12
CA ALA A 12 -8.45 0.35 8.92
C ALA A 12 -8.99 -1.00 8.42
N PHE A 13 -10.24 -1.05 7.96
CA PHE A 13 -10.85 -2.24 7.35
C PHE A 13 -10.24 -2.55 5.98
N SER A 14 -10.13 -1.53 5.13
CA SER A 14 -9.49 -1.61 3.81
C SER A 14 -8.03 -2.07 3.92
N THR A 15 -7.28 -1.58 4.90
CA THR A 15 -5.92 -2.04 5.19
C THR A 15 -5.90 -3.54 5.52
N GLN A 16 -6.83 -4.04 6.33
CA GLN A 16 -6.93 -5.47 6.63
C GLN A 16 -7.30 -6.30 5.40
N LEU A 17 -8.13 -5.79 4.50
CA LEU A 17 -8.45 -6.45 3.23
C LEU A 17 -7.21 -6.55 2.34
N ILE A 18 -6.46 -5.46 2.20
CA ILE A 18 -5.18 -5.41 1.47
C ILE A 18 -4.22 -6.43 2.07
N GLU A 19 -4.01 -6.42 3.38
CA GLU A 19 -3.15 -7.39 4.06
C GLU A 19 -3.55 -8.84 3.75
N ARG A 20 -4.85 -9.16 3.82
CA ARG A 20 -5.35 -10.53 3.57
C ARG A 20 -5.10 -10.96 2.14
N GLN A 21 -5.38 -10.09 1.17
CA GLN A 21 -5.18 -10.43 -0.23
C GLN A 21 -3.70 -10.56 -0.59
N LEU A 22 -2.87 -9.63 -0.11
CA LEU A 22 -1.43 -9.69 -0.39
C LEU A 22 -0.80 -10.90 0.31
N LYS A 23 -1.22 -11.28 1.53
CA LYS A 23 -0.78 -12.53 2.18
C LYS A 23 -1.17 -13.81 1.44
N ALA A 24 -2.16 -13.76 0.55
CA ALA A 24 -2.48 -14.91 -0.31
C ALA A 24 -1.45 -15.09 -1.43
N THR A 25 -0.62 -14.08 -1.67
CA THR A 25 0.59 -14.17 -2.50
C THR A 25 1.75 -14.53 -1.60
N ARG A 26 2.82 -15.14 -2.14
CA ARG A 26 3.99 -15.62 -1.36
C ARG A 26 4.86 -14.48 -0.80
N VAL A 27 4.22 -13.54 -0.09
CA VAL A 27 4.82 -12.41 0.60
C VAL A 27 4.31 -12.41 2.03
N ALA A 28 5.23 -12.27 2.97
CA ALA A 28 4.94 -12.18 4.40
C ALA A 28 4.85 -10.71 4.82
N LEU A 29 3.82 -10.36 5.59
CA LEU A 29 3.76 -9.06 6.25
C LEU A 29 4.83 -9.02 7.35
N ILE A 30 5.78 -8.10 7.25
CA ILE A 30 6.88 -7.92 8.22
C ILE A 30 6.70 -6.68 9.10
N GLY A 31 5.82 -5.76 8.71
CA GLY A 31 5.58 -4.54 9.49
C GLY A 31 4.28 -3.85 9.08
N ARG A 32 3.64 -3.22 10.07
CA ARG A 32 2.48 -2.36 9.86
C ARG A 32 2.65 -1.11 10.70
N VAL A 33 2.61 0.05 10.07
CA VAL A 33 2.71 1.35 10.73
C VAL A 33 1.48 2.16 10.39
N ARG A 34 0.86 2.76 11.40
CA ARG A 34 -0.10 3.84 11.18
C ARG A 34 0.68 5.14 11.14
N GLU A 35 0.92 5.67 9.95
CA GLU A 35 1.67 6.91 9.77
C GLU A 35 0.84 8.10 10.26
N SER A 36 -0.43 8.15 9.86
CA SER A 36 -1.35 9.20 10.26
C SER A 36 -2.78 8.70 10.32
N LYS A 37 -3.71 9.62 10.53
CA LYS A 37 -5.15 9.29 10.48
C LYS A 37 -5.59 8.85 9.08
N ARG A 38 -4.86 9.22 8.01
CA ARG A 38 -5.23 8.98 6.61
C ARG A 38 -4.36 7.94 5.90
N ALA A 39 -3.31 7.42 6.55
CA ALA A 39 -2.33 6.57 5.91
C ALA A 39 -1.88 5.42 6.84
N TYR A 40 -1.80 4.23 6.25
CA TYR A 40 -1.10 3.07 6.80
C TYR A 40 0.01 2.67 5.85
N ASP A 41 1.14 2.25 6.41
CA ASP A 41 2.24 1.67 5.66
C ASP A 41 2.36 0.19 6.03
N LEU A 42 2.31 -0.67 5.03
CA LEU A 42 2.44 -2.11 5.15
C LEU A 42 3.75 -2.54 4.51
N ALA A 43 4.63 -3.12 5.30
CA ALA A 43 5.89 -3.69 4.83
C ALA A 43 5.72 -5.19 4.63
N PHE A 44 6.06 -5.67 3.43
CA PHE A 44 6.04 -7.07 3.04
C PHE A 44 7.43 -7.53 2.65
N ARG A 45 7.67 -8.83 2.79
CA ARG A 45 8.87 -9.51 2.30
C ARG A 45 8.49 -10.73 1.48
N ASN A 46 9.04 -10.86 0.28
CA ASN A 46 8.86 -12.07 -0.52
C ASN A 46 9.84 -13.18 -0.10
N GLU A 47 9.71 -14.38 -0.69
CA GLU A 47 10.57 -15.53 -0.37
C GLU A 47 12.06 -15.31 -0.71
N ASP A 48 12.38 -14.42 -1.66
CA ASP A 48 13.75 -14.03 -2.00
C ASP A 48 14.35 -13.00 -1.04
N GLY A 49 13.59 -12.57 -0.03
CA GLY A 49 14.00 -11.55 0.92
C GLY A 49 13.79 -10.11 0.44
N ARG A 50 13.29 -9.90 -0.78
CA ARG A 50 12.93 -8.56 -1.29
C ARG A 50 11.81 -7.96 -0.47
N THR A 51 11.94 -6.68 -0.21
CA THR A 51 11.09 -5.90 0.67
C THR A 51 10.24 -4.91 -0.14
N VAL A 52 8.96 -4.85 0.19
CA VAL A 52 7.99 -3.99 -0.49
C VAL A 52 7.24 -3.19 0.55
N VAL A 53 7.08 -1.89 0.31
CA VAL A 53 6.18 -1.05 1.09
C VAL A 53 4.92 -0.72 0.29
N VAL A 54 3.76 -0.92 0.91
CA VAL A 54 2.46 -0.54 0.36
C VAL A 54 1.86 0.50 1.29
N ARG A 55 1.74 1.74 0.80
CA ARG A 55 1.02 2.79 1.53
C ARG A 55 -0.46 2.73 1.15
N CYS A 56 -1.31 2.56 2.15
CA CYS A 56 -2.76 2.53 2.03
C CYS A 56 -3.34 3.87 2.48
N VAL A 57 -4.08 4.55 1.62
CA VAL A 57 -4.72 5.85 1.89
C VAL A 57 -6.18 5.85 1.46
N THR A 58 -6.97 6.79 1.97
CA THR A 58 -8.33 6.98 1.43
C THR A 58 -8.26 7.73 0.10
N GLU A 59 -7.65 8.91 0.10
CA GLU A 59 -7.44 9.74 -1.08
C GLU A 59 -5.93 9.93 -1.27
N PRO A 60 -5.40 9.62 -2.46
CA PRO A 60 -3.98 9.80 -2.72
C PRO A 60 -3.64 11.29 -2.84
N ARG A 61 -2.46 11.67 -2.36
CA ARG A 61 -1.92 13.04 -2.42
C ARG A 61 -0.45 13.02 -2.80
N ALA A 62 0.05 14.13 -3.35
CA ALA A 62 1.47 14.28 -3.66
C ALA A 62 2.41 13.95 -2.47
N ALA A 63 1.99 14.28 -1.24
CA ALA A 63 2.74 13.95 -0.03
C ALA A 63 2.91 12.44 0.18
N ASP A 64 1.95 11.60 -0.24
CA ASP A 64 2.04 10.15 -0.12
C ASP A 64 3.11 9.58 -1.05
N HIS A 65 3.18 10.10 -2.29
CA HIS A 65 4.23 9.76 -3.25
C HIS A 65 5.61 10.20 -2.76
N ILE A 66 5.73 11.43 -2.20
CA ILE A 66 6.99 11.91 -1.63
C ILE A 66 7.46 11.00 -0.52
N ALA A 67 6.58 10.66 0.43
CA ALA A 67 6.98 9.82 1.54
C ALA A 67 7.27 8.36 1.11
N LEU A 68 6.62 7.84 0.07
CA LEU A 68 7.02 6.54 -0.54
C LEU A 68 8.39 6.62 -1.23
N LYS A 69 8.68 7.72 -1.94
CA LYS A 69 10.01 7.97 -2.51
C LYS A 69 11.09 8.02 -1.43
N THR A 70 10.82 8.71 -0.32
CA THR A 70 11.72 8.73 0.84
C THR A 70 11.94 7.33 1.41
N MET A 71 10.88 6.53 1.55
CA MET A 71 11.01 5.14 2.00
C MET A 71 11.86 4.28 1.07
N LEU A 72 11.84 4.53 -0.25
CA LEU A 72 12.71 3.84 -1.19
C LEU A 72 14.16 4.33 -1.15
N SER A 73 14.37 5.64 -0.97
CA SER A 73 15.72 6.21 -1.02
C SER A 73 16.49 6.07 0.29
N GLU A 74 15.77 6.08 1.42
CA GLU A 74 16.36 6.07 2.77
C GLU A 74 16.04 4.79 3.56
N GLY A 75 14.99 4.07 3.18
CA GLY A 75 14.60 2.81 3.80
C GLY A 75 15.21 1.59 3.12
N ASP A 76 15.05 0.44 3.77
CA ASP A 76 15.42 -0.88 3.23
C ASP A 76 14.22 -1.47 2.50
N PHE A 77 13.80 -0.81 1.42
CA PHE A 77 12.69 -1.23 0.55
C PHE A 77 13.13 -1.26 -0.90
N ASP A 78 12.87 -2.38 -1.58
CA ASP A 78 13.18 -2.53 -3.01
C ASP A 78 12.11 -1.88 -3.89
N ARG A 79 10.86 -1.87 -3.43
CA ARG A 79 9.70 -1.33 -4.18
C ARG A 79 8.68 -0.67 -3.27
N ALA A 80 7.97 0.30 -3.84
CA ALA A 80 6.86 0.98 -3.20
C ALA A 80 5.63 1.02 -4.09
N PHE A 81 4.46 0.90 -3.47
CA PHE A 81 3.17 1.00 -4.12
C PHE A 81 2.24 1.88 -3.29
N LEU A 82 1.39 2.65 -3.98
CA LEU A 82 0.31 3.39 -3.35
C LEU A 82 -1.01 2.68 -3.63
N VAL A 83 -1.80 2.39 -2.60
CA VAL A 83 -3.15 1.84 -2.72
C VAL A 83 -4.15 2.81 -2.12
N HIS A 84 -5.19 3.18 -2.87
CA HIS A 84 -6.21 4.12 -2.42
C HIS A 84 -7.64 3.53 -2.48
N THR A 85 -8.54 4.00 -1.61
CA THR A 85 -9.95 3.54 -1.59
C THR A 85 -10.92 4.52 -2.23
N GLY A 86 -10.53 5.78 -2.43
CA GLY A 86 -11.32 6.82 -3.07
C GLY A 86 -11.11 6.88 -4.58
N ASP A 87 -11.68 7.92 -5.20
CA ASP A 87 -11.59 8.12 -6.65
C ASP A 87 -10.15 8.31 -7.13
N GLU A 88 -9.90 7.87 -8.37
CA GLU A 88 -8.64 8.12 -9.06
C GLU A 88 -8.45 9.62 -9.18
N THR A 89 -7.31 10.11 -8.71
CA THR A 89 -6.89 11.50 -8.91
C THR A 89 -5.78 11.50 -9.94
N ASP A 90 -5.70 12.55 -10.76
CA ASP A 90 -4.65 12.76 -11.76
C ASP A 90 -3.29 13.05 -11.11
N LEU A 91 -2.81 12.12 -10.28
CA LEU A 91 -1.48 12.15 -9.71
C LEU A 91 -0.54 11.42 -10.63
N THR A 92 0.19 12.18 -11.43
CA THR A 92 1.33 11.67 -12.18
C THR A 92 2.52 11.54 -11.22
N GLY A 93 2.96 10.31 -10.98
CA GLY A 93 4.10 10.03 -10.12
C GLY A 93 4.79 8.74 -10.50
N ASP A 94 6.09 8.65 -10.21
CA ASP A 94 6.92 7.47 -10.52
C ASP A 94 6.57 6.24 -9.67
N ILE A 95 5.74 6.42 -8.64
CA ILE A 95 5.27 5.33 -7.78
C ILE A 95 3.98 4.75 -8.36
N PRO A 96 3.96 3.44 -8.71
CA PRO A 96 2.76 2.78 -9.17
C PRO A 96 1.62 2.91 -8.16
N THR A 97 0.47 3.35 -8.63
CA THR A 97 -0.71 3.65 -7.83
C THR A 97 -1.88 2.77 -8.28
N TYR A 98 -2.56 2.16 -7.31
CA TYR A 98 -3.65 1.21 -7.56
C TYR A 98 -4.88 1.62 -6.75
N PRO A 99 -6.08 1.64 -7.35
CA PRO A 99 -7.30 1.65 -6.57
C PRO A 99 -7.44 0.31 -5.84
N LEU A 100 -8.08 0.31 -4.67
CA LEU A 100 -8.34 -0.89 -3.89
C LEU A 100 -9.12 -1.93 -4.70
N SER A 101 -9.94 -1.53 -5.67
CA SER A 101 -10.65 -2.46 -6.56
C SER A 101 -9.73 -3.31 -7.45
N ARG A 102 -8.47 -2.89 -7.65
CA ARG A 102 -7.46 -3.58 -8.48
C ARG A 102 -6.35 -4.21 -7.64
N ILE A 103 -6.61 -4.45 -6.36
CA ILE A 103 -5.64 -5.05 -5.44
C ILE A 103 -5.18 -6.45 -5.90
N ASP A 104 -6.04 -7.21 -6.58
CA ASP A 104 -5.70 -8.52 -7.14
C ASP A 104 -4.60 -8.42 -8.21
N GLU A 105 -4.51 -7.30 -8.92
CA GLU A 105 -3.44 -7.07 -9.90
C GLU A 105 -2.11 -6.80 -9.23
N LEU A 106 -2.11 -6.01 -8.14
CA LEU A 106 -0.93 -5.82 -7.31
C LEU A 106 -0.50 -7.14 -6.67
N ALA A 107 -1.45 -7.93 -6.17
CA ALA A 107 -1.21 -9.27 -5.67
C ALA A 107 -0.56 -10.16 -6.74
N ALA A 108 -1.12 -10.21 -7.94
CA ALA A 108 -0.55 -10.98 -9.05
C ALA A 108 0.84 -10.50 -9.47
N LEU A 109 1.10 -9.19 -9.44
CA LEU A 109 2.42 -8.62 -9.70
C LEU A 109 3.42 -9.12 -8.65
N LEU A 110 3.12 -8.94 -7.36
CA LEU A 110 4.00 -9.39 -6.27
C LEU A 110 4.23 -10.90 -6.29
N ALA A 111 3.21 -11.68 -6.64
CA ALA A 111 3.33 -13.13 -6.79
C ALA A 111 4.27 -13.54 -7.93
N LYS A 112 4.26 -12.84 -9.07
CA LYS A 112 5.16 -13.10 -10.21
C LYS A 112 6.61 -12.71 -9.91
N GLU A 113 6.80 -11.76 -9.01
CA GLU A 113 8.13 -11.37 -8.55
C GLU A 113 8.72 -12.35 -7.52
N SER A 114 7.94 -13.34 -7.08
CA SER A 114 8.42 -14.50 -6.34
C SER A 114 8.61 -15.69 -7.32
N PRO A 115 9.76 -16.37 -7.35
CA PRO A 115 9.96 -17.56 -8.19
C PRO A 115 9.06 -18.74 -7.78
N PRO A 116 8.84 -19.73 -8.67
CA PRO A 116 7.96 -20.89 -8.45
C PRO A 116 8.38 -21.80 -7.30
#